data_AF-A0A7J2JR40-F1
#
_entry.id   AF-A0A7J2JR40-F1
#
_cell.length_a   1.000
_cell.length_b   1.000
_cell.length_c   1.000
_cell.angle_alpha   90.00
_cell.angle_beta   90.00
_cell.angle_gamma   90.00
#
_symmetry.space_group_name_H-M   'P 1'
#
loop_
_entity.id
_entity.type
_entity.pdbx_description
1 polymer ?
#
loop_
_entity_poly.entity_id
_entity_poly.type
_entity_poly.pdbx_seq_one_letter_code
_entity_poly.pdbx_strand_id
1 'polypeptide(L)'
;MSSRLPDEFKARVVEMILRGRAEEAIAAVCEALGKTPPKIKVGRVKGHSRALATYVPSKNTIYVSDGELMKNPFIILHELYHHIRMFSGRHRGTEKHADRFARSFLEAYKRAKCQSDS
;
A
#
# COMPACT_ATOMS: atom_id res chain seq x y z
N MET A 1 -15.29 -13.68 5.81
CA MET A 1 -14.35 -14.18 4.80
C MET A 1 -13.04 -13.41 4.91
N SER A 2 -12.02 -14.02 5.49
CA SER A 2 -10.68 -13.43 5.62
C SER A 2 -9.86 -13.87 4.40
N SER A 3 -9.99 -13.17 3.27
CA SER A 3 -9.17 -13.46 2.09
C SER A 3 -7.71 -13.08 2.37
N ARG A 4 -6.94 -14.06 2.83
CA ARG A 4 -5.49 -13.95 2.96
C ARG A 4 -4.92 -13.94 1.54
N LEU A 5 -4.48 -12.77 1.06
CA LEU A 5 -3.84 -12.65 -0.25
C LEU A 5 -2.66 -13.64 -0.35
N PRO A 6 -2.50 -14.40 -1.45
CA PRO A 6 -1.40 -15.34 -1.64
C PRO A 6 -0.04 -14.64 -1.58
N ASP A 7 0.99 -15.34 -1.11
CA ASP A 7 2.33 -14.75 -0.99
C ASP A 7 2.97 -14.43 -2.34
N GLU A 8 2.73 -15.23 -3.38
CA GLU A 8 3.14 -14.92 -4.75
C GLU A 8 2.52 -13.61 -5.26
N PHE A 9 1.22 -13.41 -4.99
CA PHE A 9 0.53 -12.17 -5.34
C PHE A 9 1.15 -10.98 -4.62
N LYS A 10 1.39 -11.10 -3.31
CA LYS A 10 2.04 -10.05 -2.52
C LYS A 10 3.44 -9.72 -3.02
N ALA A 11 4.24 -10.72 -3.35
CA ALA A 11 5.57 -10.55 -3.90
C ALA A 11 5.53 -9.79 -5.23
N ARG A 12 4.60 -10.17 -6.13
CA ARG A 12 4.37 -9.46 -7.40
C ARG A 12 3.97 -8.00 -7.18
N VAL A 13 3.12 -7.71 -6.19
CA VAL A 13 2.75 -6.33 -5.84
C VAL A 13 3.96 -5.51 -5.39
N VAL A 14 4.83 -6.07 -4.55
CA VAL A 14 6.07 -5.39 -4.14
C VAL A 14 6.96 -5.10 -5.34
N GLU A 15 7.18 -6.08 -6.22
CA GLU A 15 7.96 -5.90 -7.45
C GLU A 15 7.37 -4.81 -8.37
N MET A 16 6.04 -4.74 -8.50
CA MET A 16 5.37 -3.67 -9.26
C MET A 16 5.69 -2.29 -8.67
N ILE A 17 5.60 -2.12 -7.35
CA ILE A 17 5.89 -0.84 -6.69
C ILE A 17 7.37 -0.47 -6.87
N LEU A 18 8.30 -1.41 -6.65
CA LEU A 18 9.74 -1.17 -6.83
C LEU A 18 10.09 -0.71 -8.25
N ARG A 19 9.35 -1.18 -9.27
CA ARG A 19 9.50 -0.77 -10.68
C ARG A 19 8.76 0.54 -11.02
N GLY A 20 8.24 1.27 -10.04
CA GLY A 20 7.51 2.51 -10.24
C GLY A 20 6.06 2.36 -10.72
N ARG A 21 5.51 1.13 -10.69
CA ARG A 21 4.12 0.85 -11.11
C ARG A 21 3.18 0.84 -9.91
N ALA A 22 3.22 1.89 -9.09
CA ALA A 22 2.44 2.00 -7.86
C ALA A 22 0.93 2.01 -8.12
N GLU A 23 0.48 2.67 -9.19
CA GLU A 23 -0.94 2.73 -9.57
C GLU A 23 -1.49 1.35 -9.91
N GLU A 24 -0.78 0.59 -10.76
CA GLU A 24 -1.13 -0.79 -11.10
C GLU A 24 -1.15 -1.69 -9.85
N ALA A 25 -0.16 -1.54 -8.98
CA ALA A 25 -0.08 -2.31 -7.74
C ALA A 25 -1.25 -2.04 -6.79
N ILE A 26 -1.63 -0.77 -6.63
CA ILE A 26 -2.79 -0.36 -5.84
C ILE A 26 -4.08 -0.93 -6.44
N ALA A 27 -4.25 -0.81 -7.77
CA ALA A 27 -5.41 -1.34 -8.47
C ALA A 27 -5.57 -2.85 -8.26
N ALA A 28 -4.48 -3.61 -8.45
CA ALA A 28 -4.49 -5.06 -8.29
C ALA A 28 -4.88 -5.50 -6.87
N VAL A 29 -4.36 -4.84 -5.83
CA VAL A 29 -4.71 -5.15 -4.43
C VAL A 29 -6.17 -4.83 -4.14
N CYS A 30 -6.67 -3.68 -4.60
CA CYS A 30 -8.06 -3.30 -4.40
C CYS A 30 -9.02 -4.24 -5.14
N GLU A 31 -8.73 -4.58 -6.39
CA GLU A 31 -9.51 -5.54 -7.18
C GLU A 31 -9.59 -6.91 -6.49
N ALA A 32 -8.46 -7.45 -6.05
CA ALA A 32 -8.41 -8.72 -5.32
C ALA A 32 -9.21 -8.72 -4.01
N LEU A 33 -9.50 -7.54 -3.46
CA LEU A 33 -10.30 -7.33 -2.25
C LEU A 33 -11.72 -6.82 -2.54
N GLY A 34 -12.12 -6.70 -3.81
CA GLY A 34 -13.43 -6.18 -4.21
C GLY A 34 -13.65 -4.71 -3.83
N LYS A 35 -12.60 -3.88 -3.87
CA LYS A 35 -12.63 -2.45 -3.52
C LYS A 35 -12.27 -1.59 -4.72
N THR A 36 -12.81 -0.36 -4.75
CA THR A 36 -12.41 0.65 -5.73
C THR A 36 -11.06 1.24 -5.34
N PRO A 37 -10.06 1.29 -6.24
CA PRO A 37 -8.75 1.83 -5.89
C PRO A 37 -8.78 3.34 -5.62
N PRO A 38 -7.96 3.84 -4.68
CA PRO A 38 -7.70 5.27 -4.55
C PRO A 38 -6.79 5.75 -5.69
N LYS A 39 -6.82 7.06 -5.98
CA LYS A 39 -5.80 7.69 -6.83
C LYS A 39 -4.49 7.82 -6.06
N ILE A 40 -3.37 7.99 -6.75
CA ILE A 40 -2.10 8.41 -6.15
C ILE A 40 -1.60 9.70 -6.82
N LYS A 41 -1.03 10.63 -6.03
CA LYS A 41 -0.49 11.89 -6.54
C LYS A 41 0.75 12.33 -5.78
N VAL A 42 1.71 12.93 -6.47
CA VAL A 42 2.79 13.69 -5.84
C VAL A 42 2.25 15.05 -5.41
N GLY A 43 2.48 15.42 -4.16
CA GLY A 43 2.12 16.73 -3.62
C GLY A 43 1.92 16.71 -2.12
N ARG A 44 2.21 17.84 -1.46
CA ARG A 44 2.01 17.98 -0.02
C ARG A 44 0.57 18.38 0.28
N VAL A 45 -0.04 17.69 1.24
CA VAL A 45 -1.36 18.06 1.77
C VAL A 45 -1.16 19.17 2.82
N LYS A 46 -1.92 20.26 2.68
CA LYS A 46 -1.91 21.38 3.64
C LYS A 46 -2.21 20.85 5.05
N GLY A 47 -1.37 21.19 6.03
CA GLY A 47 -1.48 20.70 7.42
C GLY A 47 -0.77 19.37 7.71
N HIS A 48 -0.33 18.63 6.69
CA HIS A 48 0.42 17.36 6.84
C HIS A 48 1.85 17.48 6.29
N SER A 49 2.46 18.66 6.40
CA SER A 49 3.72 19.01 5.72
C SER A 49 4.94 18.15 6.10
N ARG A 50 4.86 17.39 7.20
CA ARG A 50 5.93 16.50 7.68
C ARG A 50 5.71 15.02 7.31
N ALA A 51 4.53 14.64 6.82
CA ALA A 51 4.27 13.25 6.45
C ALA A 51 4.87 12.92 5.07
N LEU A 52 5.54 11.77 4.97
CA LEU A 52 6.10 11.27 3.70
C LEU A 52 4.98 10.86 2.72
N ALA A 53 3.91 10.27 3.24
CA ALA A 53 2.69 10.02 2.50
C ALA A 53 1.47 10.11 3.41
N THR A 54 0.29 10.29 2.83
CA THR A 54 -0.97 10.32 3.57
C THR A 54 -2.14 9.98 2.63
N TYR A 55 -2.95 8.99 3.01
CA TYR A 55 -4.26 8.78 2.42
C TYR A 55 -5.26 9.83 2.91
N VAL A 56 -5.93 10.51 1.97
CA VAL A 56 -6.97 11.50 2.24
C VAL A 56 -8.33 10.94 1.83
N PRO A 57 -9.19 10.54 2.79
CA PRO A 57 -10.46 9.90 2.49
C PRO A 57 -11.41 10.75 1.65
N SER A 58 -11.52 12.05 1.96
CA SER A 58 -12.42 12.98 1.25
C SER A 58 -12.07 13.16 -0.23
N LYS A 59 -10.84 12.82 -0.62
CA LYS A 59 -10.35 12.89 -2.01
C LYS A 59 -10.17 11.51 -2.63
N ASN A 60 -10.38 10.44 -1.86
CA ASN A 60 -10.01 9.08 -2.21
C ASN A 60 -8.62 8.99 -2.88
N THR A 61 -7.63 9.66 -2.29
CA THR A 61 -6.30 9.84 -2.91
C THR A 61 -5.20 9.62 -1.88
N ILE A 62 -4.19 8.84 -2.24
CA ILE A 62 -2.90 8.75 -1.56
C ILE A 62 -2.02 9.88 -2.07
N TYR A 63 -1.57 10.74 -1.17
CA TYR A 63 -0.59 11.78 -1.49
C TYR A 63 0.79 11.34 -1.02
N VAL A 64 1.79 11.48 -1.88
CA VAL A 64 3.21 11.29 -1.53
C VAL A 64 3.93 12.62 -1.61
N SER A 65 4.86 12.87 -0.70
CA SER A 65 5.58 14.15 -0.64
C SER A 65 6.63 14.33 -1.75
N ASP A 66 7.05 13.21 -2.36
CA ASP A 66 8.06 13.15 -3.42
C ASP A 66 7.79 11.94 -4.34
N GLY A 67 8.25 12.02 -5.59
CA GLY A 67 8.06 10.99 -6.60
C GLY A 67 8.79 9.67 -6.28
N GLU A 68 9.96 9.72 -5.65
CA GLU A 68 10.70 8.49 -5.29
C GLU A 68 9.96 7.64 -4.26
N LEU A 69 9.08 8.25 -3.45
CA LEU A 69 8.24 7.53 -2.49
C LEU A 69 7.19 6.65 -3.18
N MET A 70 6.87 6.91 -4.45
CA MET A 70 6.02 6.01 -5.24
C MET A 70 6.67 4.64 -5.45
N LYS A 71 7.99 4.55 -5.35
CA LYS A 71 8.73 3.28 -5.46
C LYS A 71 8.93 2.60 -4.11
N ASN A 72 8.45 3.18 -3.01
CA ASN A 72 8.62 2.62 -1.67
C ASN A 72 7.42 1.70 -1.32
N PRO A 73 7.58 0.37 -1.33
CA PRO A 73 6.45 -0.54 -1.14
C PRO A 73 5.87 -0.46 0.27
N PHE A 74 6.69 -0.18 1.28
CA PHE A 74 6.21 -0.04 2.65
C PHE A 74 5.22 1.12 2.77
N ILE A 75 5.62 2.30 2.29
CA ILE A 75 4.81 3.53 2.38
C ILE A 75 3.51 3.38 1.58
N ILE A 76 3.58 2.87 0.35
CA ILE A 76 2.41 2.70 -0.52
C ILE A 76 1.40 1.73 0.08
N LEU A 77 1.87 0.58 0.58
CA LEU A 77 0.99 -0.42 1.18
C LEU A 77 0.42 0.04 2.53
N HIS A 78 1.16 0.85 3.29
CA HIS A 78 0.70 1.45 4.54
C HIS A 78 -0.50 2.37 4.29
N GLU A 79 -0.38 3.31 3.35
CA GLU A 79 -1.47 4.22 3.02
C GLU A 79 -2.65 3.51 2.33
N LEU A 80 -2.36 2.48 1.53
CA LEU A 80 -3.39 1.65 0.93
C LEU A 80 -4.20 0.89 1.99
N TYR A 81 -3.57 0.44 3.08
CA TYR A 81 -4.29 -0.16 4.19
C TYR A 81 -5.27 0.81 4.83
N HIS A 82 -4.87 2.08 5.02
CA HIS A 82 -5.76 3.12 5.53
C HIS A 82 -6.98 3.31 4.64
N HIS A 83 -6.78 3.30 3.32
CA HIS A 83 -7.89 3.28 2.35
C HIS A 83 -8.81 2.07 2.55
N ILE A 84 -8.26 0.85 2.57
CA ILE A 84 -9.03 -0.40 2.72
C ILE A 84 -9.88 -0.39 3.99
N ARG A 85 -9.36 0.18 5.08
CA ARG A 85 -9.97 0.16 6.42
C ARG A 85 -10.93 1.30 6.70
N MET A 86 -10.85 2.42 5.98
CA MET A 86 -11.87 3.47 6.10
C MET A 86 -13.28 2.92 5.82
N PHE A 87 -13.41 1.92 4.95
CA PHE A 87 -14.67 1.19 4.72
C PHE A 87 -15.11 0.27 5.87
N SER A 88 -14.32 0.15 6.96
CA SER A 88 -14.57 -0.77 8.08
C SER A 88 -14.88 -0.07 9.42
N GLY A 89 -14.98 1.27 9.46
CA GLY A 89 -15.56 2.03 10.59
C GLY A 89 -14.84 2.01 11.94
N ARG A 90 -13.54 1.62 12.02
CA ARG A 90 -12.79 1.57 13.30
C ARG A 90 -11.52 2.43 13.28
N HIS A 91 -11.38 3.34 14.24
CA HIS A 91 -10.30 4.35 14.32
C HIS A 91 -9.16 4.06 15.31
N ARG A 92 -9.25 3.06 16.22
CA ARG A 92 -8.19 2.82 17.22
C ARG A 92 -7.22 1.71 16.77
N GLY A 93 -5.91 2.02 16.75
CA GLY A 93 -4.83 1.06 16.48
C GLY A 93 -4.53 0.78 14.99
N THR A 94 -4.93 1.67 14.08
CA THR A 94 -4.79 1.51 12.62
C THR A 94 -3.35 1.42 12.16
N GLU A 95 -2.44 2.23 12.73
CA GLU A 95 -1.03 2.26 12.30
C GLU A 95 -0.33 0.91 12.46
N LYS A 96 -0.48 0.23 13.61
CA LYS A 96 0.12 -1.11 13.82
C LYS A 96 -0.40 -2.15 12.82
N HIS A 97 -1.62 -1.99 12.34
CA HIS A 97 -2.17 -2.89 11.34
C HIS A 97 -1.73 -2.52 9.92
N ALA A 98 -1.57 -1.23 9.62
CA ALA A 98 -0.98 -0.75 8.39
C ALA A 98 0.47 -1.24 8.25
N ASP A 99 1.26 -1.11 9.33
CA ASP A 99 2.62 -1.67 9.42
C ASP A 99 2.63 -3.17 9.14
N ARG A 100 1.73 -3.92 9.80
CA ARG A 100 1.65 -5.38 9.66
C ARG A 100 1.23 -5.77 8.24
N PHE A 101 0.30 -5.03 7.65
CA PHE A 101 -0.15 -5.25 6.28
C PHE A 101 1.02 -5.06 5.31
N ALA A 102 1.69 -3.90 5.37
CA ALA A 102 2.85 -3.62 4.51
C ALA A 102 3.99 -4.63 4.71
N ARG A 103 4.34 -4.96 5.96
CA ARG A 103 5.37 -5.97 6.27
C ARG A 103 5.01 -7.34 5.71
N SER A 104 3.74 -7.75 5.76
CA SER A 104 3.35 -9.07 5.24
C SER A 104 3.64 -9.23 3.74
N PHE A 105 3.60 -8.14 2.97
CA PHE A 105 3.96 -8.13 1.56
C PHE A 105 5.47 -8.16 1.35
N LEU A 106 6.20 -7.34 2.11
CA LEU A 106 7.67 -7.31 2.05
C LEU A 106 8.27 -8.66 2.43
N GLU A 107 7.74 -9.33 3.46
CA GLU A 107 8.20 -10.65 3.86
C GLU A 107 7.88 -11.73 2.81
N ALA A 108 6.74 -11.63 2.13
CA ALA A 108 6.42 -12.53 1.01
C ALA A 108 7.39 -12.32 -0.17
N TYR A 109 7.71 -11.06 -0.49
CA TYR A 109 8.71 -10.73 -1.51
C TYR A 109 10.11 -11.25 -1.17
N LYS A 110 10.56 -11.06 0.08
CA LYS A 110 11.85 -11.59 0.55
C LYS A 110 11.93 -13.10 0.41
N ARG A 111 10.88 -13.82 0.83
CA ARG A 111 10.81 -15.29 0.68
C ARG A 111 10.89 -15.71 -0.79
N ALA A 112 10.14 -15.04 -1.67
CA ALA A 112 10.16 -15.36 -3.10
C ALA A 112 11.53 -15.11 -3.75
N LYS A 113 12.25 -14.05 -3.36
CA LYS A 113 13.62 -13.78 -3.84
C LYS A 113 14.65 -14.79 -3.32
N CYS A 114 14.57 -15.18 -2.05
CA CYS A 114 15.48 -16.20 -1.52
C CYS A 114 15.28 -17.58 -2.18
N GLN A 115 14.10 -17.88 -2.71
CA GLN A 115 13.82 -19.13 -3.44
C GLN A 115 14.35 -19.12 -4.88
N SER A 116 14.60 -17.95 -5.47
CA SER A 116 15.15 -17.83 -6.83
C SER A 116 16.68 -17.86 -6.89
N ASP A 117 17.34 -17.79 -5.73
CA ASP A 117 18.81 -17.78 -5.60
C ASP A 117 19.38 -19.17 -5.20
N SER A 118 18.58 -20.24 -5.32
CA SER A 118 18.95 -21.62 -5.01
C SER A 118 18.87 -22.55 -6.21
#